data_AF-A0A923VQU5-F1
#
_entry.id   AF-A0A923VQU5-F1
#
_cell.length_a   1.000
_cell.length_b   1.000
_cell.length_c   1.000
_cell.angle_alpha   90.00
_cell.angle_beta   90.00
_cell.angle_gamma   90.00
#
_symmetry.space_group_name_H-M   'P 1'
#
loop_
_entity.id
_entity.type
_entity.pdbx_description
1 polymer ?
#
loop_
_entity_poly.entity_id
_entity_poly.type
_entity_poly.pdbx_seq_one_letter_code
_entity_poly.pdbx_strand_id
1 'polypeptide(L)'
;HYVVGKPTLVMPTGGYGNYSLLGGTAPTATYGSTSQLGQLVSGNLNVNFGNGTVFVNIGTKFGTTAVNIVNQVGYISGSTFRGCSTNNYETNVVGIFTGTSAYRAGLVYSTQSGGPLGTVAGAAAFQRTGSNYFSTP
;
A
#
# COMPACT_ATOMS: atom_id res chain seq x y z
N HIS A 1 3.08 7.48 10.41
CA HIS A 1 3.81 7.34 9.13
C HIS A 1 3.20 8.26 8.10
N TYR A 2 3.99 8.84 7.20
CA TYR A 2 3.48 9.69 6.12
C TYR A 2 4.29 9.44 4.84
N VAL A 3 3.67 9.75 3.69
CA VAL A 3 4.31 9.74 2.38
C VAL A 3 4.02 11.08 1.73
N VAL A 4 5.04 11.65 1.09
CA VAL A 4 4.91 12.86 0.27
C VAL A 4 5.51 12.60 -1.10
N GLY A 5 4.93 13.23 -2.13
CA GLY A 5 5.45 13.12 -3.48
C GLY A 5 4.69 14.02 -4.44
N LYS A 6 5.32 14.33 -5.58
CA LYS A 6 4.68 15.09 -6.65
C LYS A 6 3.62 14.20 -7.33
N PRO A 7 2.33 14.58 -7.30
CA PRO A 7 1.28 13.77 -7.89
C PRO A 7 1.51 13.53 -9.39
N THR A 8 1.15 12.33 -9.86
CA THR A 8 1.12 12.04 -11.31
C THR A 8 0.15 12.99 -12.00
N LEU A 9 0.62 13.73 -13.00
CA LEU A 9 -0.20 14.71 -13.72
C LEU A 9 -1.17 14.04 -14.70
N VAL A 10 -0.67 13.06 -15.45
CA VAL A 10 -1.45 12.31 -16.45
C VAL A 10 -1.45 10.84 -16.04
N MET A 11 -2.59 10.40 -15.48
CA MET A 11 -2.78 9.03 -15.06
C MET A 11 -3.02 8.12 -16.27
N PRO A 12 -2.54 6.86 -16.26
CA PRO A 12 -3.01 5.87 -17.22
C PRO A 12 -4.52 5.70 -17.09
N THR A 13 -5.21 5.55 -18.22
CA THR A 13 -6.66 5.33 -18.31
C THR A 13 -7.02 3.87 -18.52
N GLY A 14 -6.03 3.02 -18.77
CA GLY A 14 -6.22 1.61 -19.06
C GLY A 14 -4.96 0.80 -18.82
N GLY A 15 -5.16 -0.53 -18.79
CA GLY A 15 -4.10 -1.48 -18.54
C GLY A 15 -3.80 -1.75 -17.08
N TYR A 16 -2.79 -2.58 -16.87
CA TYR A 16 -2.37 -3.08 -15.57
C TYR A 16 -0.98 -2.58 -15.23
N GLY A 17 -0.74 -2.19 -13.98
CA GLY A 17 0.57 -1.87 -13.45
C GLY A 17 0.92 -2.79 -12.29
N ASN A 18 2.07 -3.46 -12.38
CA ASN A 18 2.63 -4.28 -11.32
C ASN A 18 3.81 -3.54 -10.68
N TYR A 19 3.79 -3.43 -9.37
CA TYR A 19 4.77 -2.64 -8.62
C TYR A 19 5.44 -3.47 -7.53
N SER A 20 6.77 -3.39 -7.47
CA SER A 20 7.59 -4.01 -6.44
C SER A 20 7.96 -3.01 -5.36
N LEU A 21 8.12 -3.50 -4.13
CA LEU A 21 8.62 -2.72 -3.01
C LEU A 21 10.01 -2.13 -3.32
N LEU A 22 10.17 -0.82 -3.16
CA LEU A 22 11.47 -0.14 -3.12
C LEU A 22 12.01 -0.05 -1.69
N GLY A 23 11.11 0.13 -0.72
CA GLY A 23 11.45 0.29 0.69
C GLY A 23 10.29 0.89 1.47
N GLY A 24 10.52 1.16 2.75
CA GLY A 24 9.50 1.72 3.62
C GLY A 24 10.04 1.99 5.02
N THR A 25 9.14 2.34 5.93
CA THR A 25 9.49 2.53 7.33
C THR A 25 9.50 1.19 8.07
N ALA A 26 10.20 1.12 9.20
CA ALA A 26 9.91 0.09 10.20
C ALA A 26 8.43 0.23 10.64
N PRO A 27 7.59 -0.80 10.47
CA PRO A 27 6.21 -0.74 10.93
C PRO A 27 6.16 -0.70 12.46
N THR A 28 5.15 -0.02 13.00
CA THR A 28 4.94 0.07 14.45
C THR A 28 3.65 -0.63 14.80
N ALA A 29 3.70 -1.53 15.79
CA ALA A 29 2.49 -2.10 16.38
C ALA A 29 2.23 -1.44 17.73
N THR A 30 0.98 -1.04 17.98
CA THR A 30 0.57 -0.38 19.22
C THR A 30 -0.61 -1.10 19.83
N TYR A 31 -0.46 -1.53 21.09
CA TYR A 31 -1.51 -2.11 21.90
C TYR A 31 -1.55 -1.42 23.27
N GLY A 32 -2.63 -0.68 23.54
CA GLY A 32 -2.71 0.21 24.71
C GLY A 32 -1.59 1.26 24.67
N SER A 33 -0.79 1.34 25.75
CA SER A 33 0.38 2.23 25.86
C SER A 33 1.68 1.62 25.34
N THR A 34 1.68 0.35 24.93
CA THR A 34 2.89 -0.34 24.47
C THR A 34 3.02 -0.22 22.96
N SER A 35 4.20 0.20 22.50
CA SER A 35 4.56 0.20 21.08
C SER A 35 5.77 -0.68 20.85
N GLN A 36 5.75 -1.43 19.76
CA GLN A 36 6.83 -2.29 19.32
C GLN A 36 7.18 -1.99 17.87
N LEU A 37 8.48 -2.02 17.58
CA LEU A 37 9.01 -1.87 16.24
C LEU A 37 9.03 -3.24 15.56
N GLY A 38 8.58 -3.26 14.31
CA GLY A 38 8.62 -4.41 13.44
C GLY A 38 9.55 -4.18 12.26
N GLN A 39 9.51 -5.13 11.34
CA GLN A 39 10.26 -5.14 10.10
C GLN A 39 9.29 -5.21 8.93
N LEU A 40 9.54 -4.38 7.91
CA LEU A 40 8.90 -4.50 6.62
C LEU A 40 9.66 -5.57 5.83
N VAL A 41 8.99 -6.68 5.52
CA VAL A 41 9.62 -7.87 4.93
C VAL A 41 9.40 -7.91 3.42
N SER A 42 8.20 -7.55 2.98
CA SER A 42 7.82 -7.62 1.57
C SER A 42 6.68 -6.66 1.25
N GLY A 43 6.49 -6.40 -0.03
CA GLY A 43 5.34 -5.65 -0.49
C GLY A 43 5.17 -5.74 -2.00
N ASN A 44 3.92 -5.82 -2.43
CA ASN A 44 3.56 -5.61 -3.83
C ASN A 44 2.27 -4.80 -3.93
N LEU A 45 2.16 -4.10 -5.06
CA LEU A 45 1.01 -3.29 -5.41
C LEU A 45 0.64 -3.64 -6.85
N ASN A 46 -0.60 -4.05 -7.08
CA ASN A 46 -1.14 -4.30 -8.41
C ASN A 46 -2.27 -3.32 -8.68
N VAL A 47 -2.28 -2.75 -9.88
CA VAL A 47 -3.22 -1.69 -10.26
C VAL A 47 -3.87 -2.07 -11.58
N ASN A 48 -5.19 -1.92 -11.65
CA ASN A 48 -5.93 -1.94 -12.90
C ASN A 48 -6.46 -0.52 -13.14
N PHE A 49 -5.82 0.20 -14.06
CA PHE A 49 -6.19 1.57 -14.38
C PHE A 49 -7.50 1.66 -15.16
N GLY A 50 -7.85 0.64 -15.94
CA GLY A 50 -9.11 0.60 -16.69
C GLY A 50 -10.34 0.48 -15.78
N ASN A 51 -10.21 -0.28 -14.70
CA ASN A 51 -11.29 -0.44 -13.70
C ASN A 51 -11.12 0.52 -12.50
N GLY A 52 -10.04 1.30 -12.45
CA GLY A 52 -9.74 2.19 -11.33
C GLY A 52 -9.51 1.46 -10.00
N THR A 53 -8.99 0.22 -10.03
CA THR A 53 -8.81 -0.60 -8.82
C THR A 53 -7.35 -0.85 -8.45
N VAL A 54 -7.11 -1.03 -7.15
CA VAL A 54 -5.79 -1.24 -6.55
C VAL A 54 -5.83 -2.40 -5.56
N PHE A 55 -4.85 -3.28 -5.63
CA PHE A 55 -4.62 -4.41 -4.72
C PHE A 55 -3.28 -4.21 -4.02
N VAL A 56 -3.27 -4.32 -2.69
CA VAL A 56 -2.06 -4.13 -1.88
C VAL A 56 -1.85 -5.34 -1.00
N ASN A 57 -0.62 -5.84 -0.98
CA ASN A 57 -0.20 -6.84 -0.02
C ASN A 57 1.18 -6.46 0.51
N ILE A 58 1.28 -6.34 1.84
CA ILE A 58 2.49 -5.96 2.55
C ILE A 58 2.74 -6.98 3.65
N GLY A 59 3.93 -7.57 3.67
CA GLY A 59 4.37 -8.48 4.72
C GLY A 59 5.16 -7.74 5.77
N THR A 60 4.77 -7.88 7.04
CA THR A 60 5.50 -7.32 8.19
C THR A 60 5.78 -8.39 9.24
N LYS A 61 6.76 -8.14 10.10
CA LYS A 61 7.17 -9.05 11.16
C LYS A 61 7.51 -8.31 12.46
N PHE A 62 7.01 -8.82 13.58
CA PHE A 62 7.24 -8.32 14.93
C PHE A 62 7.78 -9.46 15.79
N GLY A 63 9.10 -9.50 16.01
CA GLY A 63 9.75 -10.68 16.61
C GLY A 63 9.54 -11.92 15.74
N THR A 64 8.86 -12.94 16.26
CA THR A 64 8.48 -14.15 15.50
C THR A 64 7.11 -14.07 14.83
N THR A 65 6.32 -13.02 15.11
CA THR A 65 4.94 -12.88 14.64
C THR A 65 4.89 -12.18 13.28
N ALA A 66 4.31 -12.83 12.28
CA ALA A 66 4.06 -12.22 10.97
C ALA A 66 2.69 -11.55 10.93
N VAL A 67 2.60 -10.36 10.33
CA VAL A 67 1.34 -9.66 10.07
C VAL A 67 1.31 -9.24 8.61
N ASN A 68 0.29 -9.70 7.89
CA ASN A 68 0.08 -9.36 6.49
C ASN A 68 -1.00 -8.27 6.39
N ILE A 69 -0.68 -7.19 5.71
CA ILE A 69 -1.59 -6.10 5.42
C ILE A 69 -2.10 -6.33 4.01
N VAL A 70 -3.32 -6.83 3.89
CA VAL A 70 -3.94 -7.15 2.62
C VAL A 70 -5.15 -6.26 2.41
N ASN A 71 -5.12 -5.48 1.35
CA ASN A 71 -6.31 -4.80 0.86
C ASN A 71 -6.84 -5.54 -0.37
N GLN A 72 -8.04 -6.09 -0.25
CA GLN A 72 -8.66 -6.84 -1.34
C GLN A 72 -9.12 -5.94 -2.49
N VAL A 73 -9.61 -4.72 -2.24
CA VAL A 73 -9.93 -3.76 -3.32
C VAL A 73 -9.79 -2.33 -2.78
N GLY A 74 -8.96 -1.52 -3.42
CA GLY A 74 -8.93 -0.07 -3.29
C GLY A 74 -9.35 0.60 -4.59
N TYR A 75 -9.70 1.88 -4.51
CA TYR A 75 -10.17 2.67 -5.64
C TYR A 75 -9.25 3.86 -5.89
N ILE A 76 -9.01 4.15 -7.16
CA ILE A 76 -8.23 5.28 -7.64
C ILE A 76 -9.16 6.51 -7.74
N SER A 77 -8.68 7.65 -7.25
CA SER A 77 -9.29 8.96 -7.47
C SER A 77 -8.19 9.96 -7.82
N GLY A 78 -8.20 10.42 -9.08
CA GLY A 78 -7.08 11.18 -9.65
C GLY A 78 -5.77 10.39 -9.54
N SER A 79 -4.76 11.02 -8.96
CA SER A 79 -3.45 10.40 -8.68
C SER A 79 -3.35 9.77 -7.29
N THR A 80 -4.45 9.67 -6.56
CA THR A 80 -4.50 9.03 -5.23
C THR A 80 -5.28 7.73 -5.28
N PHE A 81 -5.10 6.90 -4.27
CA PHE A 81 -5.93 5.72 -4.08
C PHE A 81 -6.18 5.46 -2.60
N ARG A 82 -7.31 4.83 -2.31
CA ARG A 82 -7.68 4.40 -0.97
C ARG A 82 -8.30 3.02 -1.00
N GLY A 83 -7.98 2.20 -0.02
CA GLY A 83 -8.60 0.90 0.18
C GLY A 83 -8.90 0.66 1.64
N CYS A 84 -10.03 -0.01 1.88
CA CYS A 84 -10.40 -0.49 3.20
C CYS A 84 -10.85 -1.95 3.07
N SER A 85 -10.42 -2.81 4.00
CA SER A 85 -10.96 -4.15 4.15
C SER A 85 -11.49 -4.35 5.56
N THR A 86 -12.67 -4.95 5.66
CA THR A 86 -13.34 -5.27 6.93
C THR A 86 -13.26 -6.75 7.28
N ASN A 87 -12.64 -7.59 6.44
CA ASN A 87 -12.55 -9.02 6.70
C ASN A 87 -11.48 -9.32 7.75
N ASN A 88 -11.92 -9.86 8.89
CA ASN A 88 -11.16 -10.24 10.08
C ASN A 88 -10.52 -9.08 10.86
N TYR A 89 -9.94 -8.08 10.20
CA TYR A 89 -9.39 -6.88 10.85
C TYR A 89 -9.47 -5.66 9.94
N GLU A 90 -9.86 -4.51 10.50
CA GLU A 90 -9.98 -3.25 9.75
C GLU A 90 -8.61 -2.83 9.21
N THR A 91 -8.44 -3.01 7.91
CA THR A 91 -7.23 -2.63 7.17
C THR A 91 -7.51 -1.39 6.35
N ASN A 92 -6.76 -0.33 6.55
CA ASN A 92 -6.85 0.91 5.80
C ASN A 92 -5.54 1.20 5.07
N VAL A 93 -5.64 1.54 3.79
CA VAL A 93 -4.51 1.91 2.95
C VAL A 93 -4.85 3.20 2.22
N VAL A 94 -3.94 4.17 2.28
CA VAL A 94 -4.05 5.44 1.55
C VAL A 94 -2.73 5.70 0.85
N GLY A 95 -2.78 6.01 -0.45
CA GLY A 95 -1.59 6.22 -1.23
C GLY A 95 -1.72 7.22 -2.37
N ILE A 96 -0.59 7.46 -3.00
CA ILE A 96 -0.40 8.40 -4.09
C ILE A 96 0.48 7.78 -5.18
N PHE A 97 0.08 8.00 -6.43
CA PHE A 97 0.88 7.73 -7.61
C PHE A 97 1.72 8.96 -7.96
N THR A 98 2.99 8.72 -8.27
CA THR A 98 3.97 9.77 -8.60
C THR A 98 4.78 9.39 -9.85
N GLY A 99 5.37 10.39 -10.49
CA GLY A 99 6.14 10.22 -11.73
C GLY A 99 5.26 10.17 -12.98
N THR A 100 5.90 9.97 -14.14
CA THR A 100 5.22 9.91 -15.43
C THR A 100 4.34 8.66 -15.50
N SER A 101 3.06 8.85 -15.81
CA SER A 101 2.09 7.75 -15.97
C SER A 101 2.08 6.80 -14.77
N ALA A 102 2.10 7.33 -13.54
CA ALA A 102 2.08 6.56 -12.30
C ALA A 102 3.28 5.60 -12.12
N TYR A 103 4.49 5.97 -12.56
CA TYR A 103 5.65 5.08 -12.50
C TYR A 103 6.04 4.62 -11.08
N ARG A 104 5.75 5.44 -10.06
CA ARG A 104 5.98 5.11 -8.64
C ARG A 104 4.70 5.27 -7.85
N ALA A 105 4.62 4.58 -6.73
CA ALA A 105 3.54 4.74 -5.78
C ALA A 105 4.09 4.75 -4.36
N GLY A 106 3.47 5.50 -3.47
CA GLY A 106 3.75 5.42 -2.05
C GLY A 106 2.44 5.39 -1.27
N LEU A 107 2.43 4.68 -0.15
CA LEU A 107 1.24 4.53 0.67
C LEU A 107 1.60 4.48 2.15
N VAL A 108 0.61 4.86 2.95
CA VAL A 108 0.53 4.57 4.38
C VAL A 108 -0.52 3.48 4.58
N TYR A 109 -0.28 2.62 5.56
CA TYR A 109 -1.19 1.54 5.89
C TYR A 109 -1.38 1.41 7.39
N SER A 110 -2.53 0.89 7.78
CA SER A 110 -2.83 0.44 9.13
C SER A 110 -3.72 -0.79 9.10
N THR A 111 -3.51 -1.74 10.02
CA THR A 111 -4.40 -2.88 10.22
C THR A 111 -4.50 -3.22 11.70
N GLN A 112 -5.66 -3.71 12.15
CA GLN A 112 -5.75 -4.36 13.44
C GLN A 112 -5.20 -5.79 13.31
N SER A 113 -4.49 -6.30 14.32
CA SER A 113 -3.91 -7.65 14.28
C SER A 113 -4.67 -8.64 15.17
N GLY A 114 -5.72 -8.21 15.89
CA GLY A 114 -6.55 -9.03 16.79
C GLY A 114 -5.89 -9.67 17.99
N GLY A 115 -4.56 -9.65 18.04
CA GLY A 115 -3.74 -10.19 19.12
C GLY A 115 -2.97 -9.09 19.88
N PRO A 116 -1.91 -9.46 20.63
CA PRO A 116 -1.19 -8.54 21.51
C PRO A 116 -0.42 -7.44 20.76
N LEU A 117 -0.36 -7.50 19.43
CA LEU A 117 0.23 -6.46 18.59
C LEU A 117 -0.67 -5.23 18.46
N GLY A 118 -1.99 -5.38 18.65
CA GLY A 118 -2.95 -4.28 18.47
C GLY A 118 -2.99 -3.76 17.04
N THR A 119 -2.81 -2.45 16.87
CA THR A 119 -2.82 -1.79 15.56
C THR A 119 -1.42 -1.71 14.99
N VAL A 120 -1.22 -2.30 13.82
CA VAL A 120 0.03 -2.22 13.05
C VAL A 120 -0.10 -1.12 12.01
N ALA A 121 0.87 -0.22 11.94
CA ALA A 121 0.92 0.84 10.92
C ALA A 121 2.30 1.00 10.31
N GLY A 122 2.37 1.56 9.10
CA GLY A 122 3.61 1.78 8.38
C GLY A 122 3.44 2.62 7.12
N ALA A 123 4.55 2.83 6.41
CA ALA A 123 4.57 3.38 5.06
C ALA A 123 5.49 2.55 4.16
N ALA A 124 5.12 2.46 2.89
CA ALA A 124 5.87 1.76 1.86
C ALA A 124 5.87 2.54 0.55
N ALA A 125 6.98 2.44 -0.18
CA ALA A 125 7.16 3.00 -1.51
C ALA A 125 7.43 1.87 -2.51
N PHE A 126 6.90 2.03 -3.73
CA PHE A 126 6.90 1.04 -4.77
C PHE A 126 7.29 1.64 -6.11
N GLN A 127 7.89 0.82 -6.98
CA GLN A 127 8.19 1.16 -8.36
C GLN A 127 7.51 0.18 -9.29
N ARG A 128 6.97 0.68 -10.40
CA ARG A 128 6.40 -0.18 -11.42
C ARG A 128 7.50 -1.02 -12.07
N THR A 129 7.36 -2.33 -12.05
CA THR A 129 8.27 -3.30 -12.68
C THR A 129 7.68 -3.95 -13.92
N GLY A 130 6.37 -3.85 -14.10
CA GLY A 130 5.69 -4.31 -15.31
C GLY A 130 4.44 -3.51 -15.60
N SER A 131 4.10 -3.39 -16.87
CA SER A 131 2.85 -2.79 -17.34
C SER A 131 2.34 -3.55 -18.55
N ASN A 132 1.05 -3.85 -18.57
CA ASN A 132 0.39 -4.50 -19.70
C ASN A 132 -0.77 -3.63 -20.19
N TYR A 133 -0.87 -3.44 -21.51
CA TYR A 133 -1.98 -2.72 -22.16
C TYR A 133 -2.17 -1.28 -21.66
N PHE A 134 -1.08 -0.59 -21.34
CA PHE A 134 -1.13 0.79 -20.87
C PHE A 134 -1.68 1.74 -21.93
N SER A 135 -2.71 2.49 -21.58
CA SER A 135 -3.19 3.62 -22.35
C SER A 135 -3.09 4.90 -21.51
N THR A 136 -2.66 5.98 -22.14
CA THR A 136 -2.75 7.33 -21.60
C THR A 136 -3.87 8.09 -22.32
N PRO A 137 -4.49 9.09 -21.67
CA PRO A 137 -5.44 9.99 -22.33
C PRO A 137 -4.84 10.65 -23.58
#